data_AF-A0A317K8A9-F1
#
_entry.id   AF-A0A317K8A9-F1
#
_cell.length_a   1.000
_cell.length_b   1.000
_cell.length_c   1.000
_cell.angle_alpha   90.00
_cell.angle_beta   90.00
_cell.angle_gamma   90.00
#
_symmetry.space_group_name_H-M   'P 1'
#
loop_
_entity.id
_entity.type
_entity.pdbx_description
1 polymer ?
#
loop_
_entity_poly.entity_id
_entity_poly.type
_entity_poly.pdbx_seq_one_letter_code
_entity_poly.pdbx_strand_id
1 'polypeptide(L)'
;MESHGAVRRGGHDRLVVLDGLRLLSALMVVVYHLLHGEGVRDDAWRASTGELFPGLAGAAAYGWLGVEMFFLISGFVICMSSWGRTVGEFAVARVVRLYPAYWFAVVATTTVLVLFPVFATHRDWTHVLVNMTMLQSLMGVPDVEQAYWTLSVELLFYVLFALVVVARGVTVRRVVAFCALWTLASLAAPWANNAAVSMFLGRGYAQYFIAGIAFYLMYRFGANALLWGIVGGSWIIAISRLWGEIDTYDTSSFLPAAGCVTVFFVVMAVIANGKADRVRWRWLTTAGALTYPLYLLHAQIGLTVIAAARPYLPAWALLGATIAGLLLLAYLVHRLVERPAAKRLRRALLRSLDSIRAADAALAGPAARVPTPRAAEPAPVAVAVAEPAPVTAPAPATEPALVTAGEPRDGEVADRGREGLYRSSAARM
;
A
#
# COMPACT_ATOMS: atom_id res chain seq x y z
N MET A 1 -26.84 12.41 -21.84
CA MET A 1 -26.98 12.46 -20.36
C MET A 1 -25.80 11.74 -19.75
N GLU A 2 -24.70 12.46 -19.55
CA GLU A 2 -23.49 11.94 -18.93
C GLU A 2 -23.75 11.74 -17.43
N SER A 3 -23.78 10.48 -16.99
CA SER A 3 -23.81 10.18 -15.56
C SER A 3 -22.50 10.66 -14.94
N HIS A 4 -22.52 11.80 -14.28
CA HIS A 4 -21.44 12.19 -13.37
C HIS A 4 -21.22 11.03 -12.40
N GLY A 5 -20.05 10.39 -12.51
CA GLY A 5 -19.68 9.21 -11.73
C GLY A 5 -19.84 9.50 -10.25
N ALA A 6 -20.86 8.91 -9.63
CA ALA A 6 -21.06 9.01 -8.20
C ALA A 6 -19.78 8.54 -7.51
N VAL A 7 -19.10 9.45 -6.81
CA VAL A 7 -17.95 9.12 -5.98
C VAL A 7 -18.42 8.04 -5.01
N ARG A 8 -17.91 6.81 -5.20
CA ARG A 8 -18.22 5.72 -4.29
C ARG A 8 -17.70 6.15 -2.93
N ARG A 9 -18.61 6.38 -1.98
CA ARG A 9 -18.24 6.73 -0.60
C ARG A 9 -17.38 5.57 -0.10
N GLY A 10 -16.06 5.77 -0.05
CA GLY A 10 -15.09 4.84 0.55
C GLY A 10 -15.23 4.76 2.06
N GLY A 11 -16.47 4.68 2.55
CA GLY A 11 -16.83 4.62 3.95
C GLY A 11 -17.03 3.17 4.37
N HIS A 12 -16.06 2.66 5.13
CA HIS A 12 -16.21 1.60 6.14
C HIS A 12 -16.62 0.19 5.70
N ASP A 13 -17.03 -0.05 4.46
CA ASP A 13 -17.23 -1.42 3.97
C ASP A 13 -15.86 -2.05 3.66
N ARG A 14 -15.41 -2.89 4.58
CA ARG A 14 -14.23 -3.74 4.43
C ARG A 14 -14.43 -4.58 3.17
N LEU A 15 -13.52 -4.45 2.20
CA LEU A 15 -13.53 -5.28 0.99
C LEU A 15 -13.09 -6.70 1.33
N VAL A 16 -14.07 -7.49 1.76
CA VAL A 16 -13.91 -8.87 2.23
C VAL A 16 -13.24 -9.77 1.18
N VAL A 17 -13.41 -9.45 -0.11
CA VAL A 17 -12.74 -10.17 -1.21
C VAL A 17 -11.22 -10.03 -1.16
N LEU A 18 -10.69 -8.84 -0.80
CA LEU A 18 -9.25 -8.63 -0.65
C LEU A 18 -8.68 -9.44 0.52
N ASP A 19 -9.46 -9.66 1.57
CA ASP A 19 -9.06 -10.53 2.68
C ASP A 19 -8.97 -12.00 2.25
N GLY A 20 -9.86 -12.44 1.37
CA GLY A 20 -9.79 -13.78 0.76
C GLY A 20 -8.56 -13.97 -0.13
N LEU A 21 -8.31 -13.00 -1.00
CA LEU A 21 -7.13 -13.01 -1.89
C LEU A 21 -5.84 -13.01 -1.08
N ARG A 22 -5.78 -12.24 0.01
CA ARG A 22 -4.67 -12.29 0.95
C ARG A 22 -4.45 -13.68 1.53
N LEU A 23 -5.50 -14.35 2.03
CA LEU A 23 -5.34 -15.70 2.57
C LEU A 23 -4.87 -16.69 1.49
N LEU A 24 -5.42 -16.59 0.27
CA LEU A 24 -4.97 -17.41 -0.85
C LEU A 24 -3.48 -17.17 -1.14
N SER A 25 -3.04 -15.92 -1.22
CA SER A 25 -1.63 -15.56 -1.38
C SER A 25 -0.76 -16.07 -0.23
N ALA A 26 -1.24 -16.01 1.01
CA ALA A 26 -0.53 -16.54 2.17
C ALA A 26 -0.33 -18.06 2.03
N LEU A 27 -1.37 -18.79 1.65
CA LEU A 27 -1.31 -20.24 1.48
C LEU A 27 -0.40 -20.64 0.31
N MET A 28 -0.42 -19.89 -0.80
CA MET A 28 0.52 -20.07 -1.91
C MET A 28 1.96 -19.97 -1.40
N VAL A 29 2.29 -18.92 -0.64
CA VAL A 29 3.63 -18.70 -0.09
C VAL A 29 4.00 -19.76 0.96
N VAL A 30 3.04 -20.19 1.80
CA VAL A 30 3.25 -21.27 2.77
C VAL A 30 3.63 -22.56 2.05
N VAL A 31 2.83 -22.97 1.06
CA VAL A 31 3.07 -24.21 0.32
C VAL A 31 4.37 -24.13 -0.48
N TYR A 32 4.72 -22.97 -1.04
CA TYR A 32 6.02 -22.75 -1.66
C TYR A 32 7.16 -22.97 -0.66
N HIS A 33 7.17 -22.31 0.50
CA HIS A 33 8.26 -22.46 1.46
C HIS A 33 8.33 -23.87 2.07
N LEU A 34 7.21 -24.56 2.25
CA LEU A 34 7.20 -25.92 2.79
C LEU A 34 7.61 -27.00 1.77
N LEU A 35 7.58 -26.71 0.46
CA LEU A 35 7.88 -27.69 -0.59
C LEU A 35 9.03 -27.33 -1.56
N HIS A 36 9.40 -26.06 -1.69
CA HIS A 36 10.38 -25.52 -2.66
C HIS A 36 11.30 -24.42 -2.10
N GLY A 37 11.01 -23.85 -0.92
CA GLY A 37 11.82 -22.79 -0.32
C GLY A 37 13.24 -23.24 0.04
N GLU A 38 14.11 -22.28 0.38
CA GLU A 38 15.53 -22.52 0.67
C GLU A 38 15.75 -23.63 1.70
N GLY A 39 14.96 -23.71 2.79
CA GLY A 39 15.10 -24.78 3.78
C GLY A 39 14.56 -26.17 3.38
N VAL A 40 13.85 -26.29 2.25
CA VAL A 40 13.46 -27.59 1.66
C VAL A 40 14.55 -28.11 0.73
N ARG A 41 15.30 -27.20 0.10
CA ARG A 41 16.54 -27.55 -0.61
C ARG A 41 17.58 -28.12 0.36
N ASP A 42 17.44 -27.82 1.66
CA ASP A 42 18.35 -28.19 2.74
C ASP A 42 17.78 -29.21 3.77
N ASP A 43 17.30 -30.37 3.32
CA ASP A 43 17.03 -31.55 4.19
C ASP A 43 15.75 -31.60 5.05
N ALA A 44 14.81 -30.64 4.94
CA ALA A 44 13.57 -30.73 5.73
C ALA A 44 12.82 -32.06 5.52
N TRP A 45 12.60 -32.44 4.25
CA TRP A 45 11.95 -33.68 3.86
C TRP A 45 12.92 -34.85 3.65
N ARG A 46 14.23 -34.60 3.43
CA ARG A 46 15.26 -35.58 3.05
C ARG A 46 14.90 -36.47 1.85
N ALA A 47 13.99 -36.01 1.00
CA ALA A 47 13.56 -36.68 -0.22
C ALA A 47 13.05 -35.65 -1.22
N SER A 48 12.98 -36.04 -2.50
CA SER A 48 12.42 -35.18 -3.54
C SER A 48 10.96 -34.86 -3.25
N THR A 49 10.61 -33.59 -3.09
CA THR A 49 9.22 -33.17 -2.89
C THR A 49 8.35 -33.46 -4.11
N GLY A 50 8.94 -33.54 -5.31
CA GLY A 50 8.26 -33.99 -6.53
C GLY A 50 7.80 -35.45 -6.46
N GLU A 51 8.56 -36.31 -5.79
CA GLU A 51 8.21 -37.72 -5.58
C GLU A 51 7.21 -37.89 -4.43
N LEU A 52 7.40 -37.16 -3.33
CA LEU A 52 6.50 -37.21 -2.17
C LEU A 52 5.12 -36.61 -2.47
N PHE A 53 5.07 -35.57 -3.29
CA PHE A 53 3.86 -34.80 -3.60
C PHE A 53 3.66 -34.60 -5.11
N PRO A 54 3.38 -35.67 -5.88
CA PRO A 54 3.18 -35.58 -7.32
C PRO A 54 2.08 -34.57 -7.68
N GLY A 55 2.35 -33.71 -8.65
CA GLY A 55 1.44 -32.64 -9.10
C GLY A 55 1.41 -31.40 -8.18
N LEU A 56 1.30 -31.59 -6.86
CA LEU A 56 1.30 -30.48 -5.90
C LEU A 56 2.65 -29.75 -5.88
N ALA A 57 3.76 -30.48 -5.93
CA ALA A 57 5.10 -29.89 -5.99
C ALA A 57 5.23 -28.91 -7.18
N GLY A 58 4.82 -29.31 -8.38
CA GLY A 58 4.87 -28.43 -9.56
C GLY A 58 4.02 -27.17 -9.42
N ALA A 59 2.83 -27.27 -8.82
CA ALA A 59 2.01 -26.10 -8.51
C ALA A 59 2.62 -25.21 -7.41
N ALA A 60 3.21 -25.84 -6.38
CA ALA A 60 3.85 -25.16 -5.27
C ALA A 60 5.03 -24.29 -5.69
N ALA A 61 5.75 -24.68 -6.75
CA ALA A 61 6.86 -23.91 -7.31
C ALA A 61 6.48 -22.50 -7.77
N TYR A 62 5.19 -22.23 -8.01
CA TYR A 62 4.67 -20.89 -8.36
C TYR A 62 4.14 -20.11 -7.15
N GLY A 63 4.18 -20.69 -5.95
CA GLY A 63 3.58 -20.08 -4.76
C GLY A 63 4.28 -18.80 -4.28
N TRP A 64 5.53 -18.57 -4.70
CA TRP A 64 6.26 -17.31 -4.46
C TRP A 64 5.56 -16.10 -5.09
N LEU A 65 4.80 -16.28 -6.18
CA LEU A 65 3.98 -15.23 -6.81
C LEU A 65 2.91 -14.67 -5.86
N GLY A 66 2.57 -15.40 -4.78
CA GLY A 66 1.71 -14.88 -3.72
C GLY A 66 2.23 -13.57 -3.11
N VAL A 67 3.56 -13.35 -3.09
CA VAL A 67 4.18 -12.10 -2.63
C VAL A 67 3.83 -10.92 -3.54
N GLU A 68 3.83 -11.12 -4.86
CA GLU A 68 3.45 -10.09 -5.83
C GLU A 68 2.00 -9.66 -5.66
N MET A 69 1.11 -10.63 -5.42
CA MET A 69 -0.28 -10.36 -5.10
C MET A 69 -0.43 -9.61 -3.77
N PHE A 70 0.40 -9.91 -2.76
CA PHE A 70 0.43 -9.11 -1.53
C PHE A 70 0.79 -7.66 -1.81
N PHE A 71 1.84 -7.39 -2.57
CA PHE A 71 2.23 -6.02 -2.92
C PHE A 71 1.15 -5.28 -3.72
N LEU A 72 0.48 -5.98 -4.64
CA LEU A 72 -0.66 -5.44 -5.39
C LEU A 72 -1.83 -5.04 -4.46
N ILE A 73 -2.20 -5.91 -3.52
CA ILE A 73 -3.24 -5.62 -2.53
C ILE A 73 -2.79 -4.51 -1.56
N SER A 74 -1.51 -4.48 -1.19
CA SER A 74 -0.95 -3.48 -0.27
C SER A 74 -0.98 -2.09 -0.88
N GLY A 75 -0.61 -1.93 -2.16
CA GLY A 75 -0.77 -0.65 -2.87
C GLY A 75 -2.22 -0.12 -2.83
N PHE A 76 -3.18 -1.00 -3.07
CA PHE A 76 -4.61 -0.68 -3.01
C PHE A 76 -5.04 -0.23 -1.60
N VAL A 77 -4.74 -1.02 -0.58
CA VAL A 77 -5.19 -0.77 0.80
C VAL A 77 -4.47 0.43 1.43
N ILE A 78 -3.23 0.70 1.04
CA ILE A 78 -2.50 1.87 1.52
C ILE A 78 -3.08 3.16 0.97
N CYS A 79 -3.32 3.22 -0.35
CA CYS A 79 -3.99 4.37 -0.92
C CYS A 79 -5.38 4.57 -0.28
N MET A 80 -6.14 3.49 -0.08
CA MET A 80 -7.42 3.51 0.63
C MET A 80 -7.36 4.08 2.04
N SER A 81 -6.43 3.59 2.85
CA SER A 81 -6.33 3.94 4.26
C SER A 81 -5.68 5.29 4.53
N SER A 82 -5.07 5.91 3.52
CA SER A 82 -4.41 7.21 3.62
C SER A 82 -5.36 8.41 3.52
N TRP A 83 -6.52 8.24 2.88
CA TRP A 83 -7.39 9.36 2.52
C TRP A 83 -7.99 10.02 3.76
N GLY A 84 -7.86 11.35 3.87
CA GLY A 84 -8.41 12.12 4.98
C GLY A 84 -7.72 11.87 6.33
N ARG A 85 -6.49 11.31 6.33
CA ARG A 85 -5.70 11.11 7.55
C ARG A 85 -4.46 11.98 7.56
N THR A 86 -4.05 12.39 8.77
CA THR A 86 -2.73 12.97 9.01
C THR A 86 -1.64 11.90 8.92
N VAL A 87 -0.38 12.32 8.75
CA VAL A 87 0.79 11.41 8.74
C VAL A 87 0.85 10.59 10.03
N GLY A 88 0.64 11.22 11.19
CA GLY A 88 0.65 10.55 12.49
C GLY A 88 -0.43 9.47 12.61
N GLU A 89 -1.67 9.77 12.21
CA GLU A 89 -2.77 8.80 12.24
C GLU A 89 -2.55 7.64 11.27
N PHE A 90 -2.02 7.94 10.09
CA PHE A 90 -1.64 6.93 9.11
C PHE A 90 -0.54 6.01 9.68
N ALA A 91 0.54 6.59 10.21
CA ALA A 91 1.65 5.85 10.82
C ALA A 91 1.17 4.96 11.97
N VAL A 92 0.38 5.50 12.91
CA VAL A 92 -0.21 4.71 14.01
C VAL A 92 -1.03 3.55 13.47
N ALA A 93 -1.86 3.78 12.45
CA ALA A 93 -2.67 2.72 11.86
C ALA A 93 -1.86 1.62 11.14
N ARG A 94 -0.62 1.88 10.74
CA ARG A 94 0.30 0.88 10.17
C ARG A 94 1.10 0.18 11.26
N VAL A 95 1.68 0.93 12.20
CA VAL A 95 2.46 0.39 13.32
C VAL A 95 1.63 -0.58 14.14
N VAL A 96 0.41 -0.20 14.51
CA VAL A 96 -0.52 -1.03 15.28
C VAL A 96 -0.92 -2.31 14.53
N ARG A 97 -0.91 -2.28 13.19
CA ARG A 97 -1.29 -3.42 12.35
C ARG A 97 -0.13 -4.42 12.19
N LEU A 98 1.10 -3.94 12.03
CA LEU A 98 2.25 -4.79 11.72
C LEU A 98 2.97 -5.27 13.00
N TYR A 99 3.41 -4.34 13.85
CA TYR A 99 4.40 -4.65 14.89
C TYR A 99 3.96 -5.68 15.94
N PRO A 100 2.71 -5.68 16.46
CA PRO A 100 2.37 -6.60 17.54
C PRO A 100 2.53 -8.09 17.20
N ALA A 101 2.07 -8.51 16.03
CA ALA A 101 2.25 -9.91 15.61
C ALA A 101 3.68 -10.17 15.12
N TYR A 102 4.32 -9.19 14.49
CA TYR A 102 5.70 -9.28 14.04
C TYR A 102 6.69 -9.51 15.19
N TRP A 103 6.62 -8.70 16.25
CA TRP A 103 7.48 -8.88 17.44
C TRP A 103 7.31 -10.26 18.06
N PHE A 104 6.07 -10.73 18.20
CA PHE A 104 5.83 -12.08 18.68
C PHE A 104 6.43 -13.13 17.74
N ALA A 105 6.27 -12.97 16.43
CA ALA A 105 6.79 -13.92 15.46
C ALA A 105 8.32 -13.98 15.46
N VAL A 106 9.01 -12.84 15.57
CA VAL A 106 10.47 -12.81 15.75
C VAL A 106 10.86 -13.63 16.99
N VAL A 107 10.24 -13.35 18.15
CA VAL A 107 10.55 -14.10 19.39
C VAL A 107 10.22 -15.59 19.25
N ALA A 108 9.07 -15.93 18.69
CA ALA A 108 8.61 -17.31 18.56
C ALA A 108 9.51 -18.11 17.61
N THR A 109 9.82 -17.56 16.44
CA THR A 109 10.73 -18.18 15.47
C THR A 109 12.12 -18.33 16.05
N THR A 110 12.70 -17.29 16.67
CA THR A 110 13.98 -17.40 17.36
C THR A 110 13.96 -18.48 18.45
N THR A 111 12.89 -18.58 19.23
CA THR A 111 12.75 -19.60 20.28
C THR A 111 12.74 -21.01 19.69
N VAL A 112 11.96 -21.25 18.64
CA VAL A 112 11.90 -22.55 17.95
C VAL A 112 13.29 -22.92 17.41
N LEU A 113 13.96 -21.98 16.77
CA LEU A 113 15.29 -22.16 16.19
C LEU A 113 16.39 -22.44 17.24
N VAL A 114 16.28 -21.84 18.44
CA VAL A 114 17.21 -22.11 19.56
C VAL A 114 16.96 -23.48 20.18
N LEU A 115 15.69 -23.87 20.35
CA LEU A 115 15.33 -25.15 20.98
C LEU A 115 15.53 -26.35 20.03
N PHE A 116 15.31 -26.14 18.73
CA PHE A 116 15.40 -27.16 17.69
C PHE A 116 16.31 -26.66 16.57
N PRO A 117 17.65 -26.71 16.76
CA PRO A 117 18.63 -26.23 15.78
C PRO A 117 18.77 -27.23 14.61
N VAL A 118 17.68 -27.46 13.89
CA VAL A 118 17.63 -28.39 12.76
C VAL A 118 18.27 -27.79 11.51
N PHE A 119 18.13 -26.47 11.34
CA PHE A 119 18.76 -25.69 10.28
C PHE A 119 19.85 -24.79 10.86
N ALA A 120 20.81 -24.34 10.04
CA ALA A 120 21.85 -23.42 10.48
C ALA A 120 21.24 -22.08 10.91
N THR A 121 21.32 -21.76 12.20
CA THR A 121 20.72 -20.54 12.76
C THR A 121 21.75 -19.46 13.02
N HIS A 122 21.45 -18.23 12.60
CA HIS A 122 22.12 -17.03 13.12
C HIS A 122 21.76 -16.86 14.61
N ARG A 123 22.70 -17.18 15.50
CA ARG A 123 22.54 -17.05 16.97
C ARG A 123 22.97 -15.70 17.52
N ASP A 124 23.12 -14.72 16.64
CA ASP A 124 23.50 -13.38 17.06
C ASP A 124 22.27 -12.62 17.56
N TRP A 125 22.23 -12.36 18.87
CA TRP A 125 21.16 -11.58 19.48
C TRP A 125 21.06 -10.17 18.91
N THR A 126 22.14 -9.60 18.37
CA THR A 126 22.09 -8.32 17.66
C THR A 126 21.22 -8.42 16.40
N HIS A 127 21.28 -9.53 15.66
CA HIS A 127 20.43 -9.75 14.49
C HIS A 127 18.96 -9.81 14.89
N VAL A 128 18.64 -10.51 15.98
CA VAL A 128 17.27 -10.59 16.52
C VAL A 128 16.77 -9.19 16.91
N LEU A 129 17.60 -8.39 17.59
CA LEU A 129 17.24 -7.03 17.99
C LEU A 129 17.03 -6.10 16.79
N VAL A 130 17.87 -6.18 15.76
CA VAL A 130 17.68 -5.42 14.52
C VAL A 130 16.40 -5.87 13.81
N ASN A 131 16.13 -7.17 13.76
CA ASN A 131 14.88 -7.69 13.20
C ASN A 131 13.66 -7.12 13.94
N MET A 132 13.69 -6.89 15.26
CA MET A 132 12.56 -6.26 15.98
C MET A 132 12.17 -4.86 15.44
N THR A 133 13.05 -4.21 14.68
CA THR A 133 12.79 -2.91 14.05
C THR A 133 12.19 -3.01 12.64
N MET A 134 12.19 -4.20 12.02
CA MET A 134 11.81 -4.39 10.60
C MET A 134 12.71 -3.60 9.62
N LEU A 135 13.93 -3.22 10.04
CA LEU A 135 14.92 -2.50 9.23
C LEU A 135 16.15 -3.36 8.88
N GLN A 136 16.14 -4.65 9.21
CA GLN A 136 17.27 -5.56 8.98
C GLN A 136 17.72 -5.58 7.52
N SER A 137 16.79 -5.58 6.57
CA SER A 137 17.10 -5.58 5.14
C SER A 137 17.77 -4.27 4.67
N LEU A 138 17.54 -3.15 5.36
CA LEU A 138 18.22 -1.88 5.08
C LEU A 138 19.62 -1.84 5.69
N MET A 139 19.80 -2.48 6.85
CA MET A 139 21.08 -2.55 7.57
C MET A 139 21.98 -3.69 7.07
N GLY A 140 21.54 -4.48 6.08
CA GLY A 140 22.28 -5.65 5.59
C GLY A 140 22.36 -6.80 6.61
N VAL A 141 21.45 -6.82 7.59
CA VAL A 141 21.37 -7.86 8.61
C VAL A 141 20.45 -8.98 8.14
N PRO A 142 20.83 -10.27 8.30
CA PRO A 142 19.99 -11.40 7.92
C PRO A 142 18.62 -11.37 8.59
N ASP A 143 17.59 -11.77 7.85
CA ASP A 143 16.25 -11.94 8.38
C ASP A 143 16.17 -13.18 9.28
N VAL A 144 15.49 -13.07 10.43
CA VAL A 144 15.25 -14.23 11.32
C VAL A 144 14.37 -15.28 10.63
N GLU A 145 13.48 -14.82 9.76
CA GLU A 145 12.63 -15.64 8.92
C GLU A 145 12.70 -15.08 7.51
N GLN A 146 12.85 -15.96 6.52
CA GLN A 146 13.14 -15.58 5.13
C GLN A 146 12.10 -14.61 4.56
N ALA A 147 10.81 -14.81 4.78
CA ALA A 147 9.75 -13.93 4.27
C ALA A 147 9.74 -12.50 4.86
N TYR A 148 10.50 -12.20 5.92
CA TYR A 148 10.51 -10.87 6.56
C TYR A 148 11.05 -9.75 5.67
N TRP A 149 11.87 -10.05 4.66
CA TRP A 149 12.35 -9.04 3.72
C TRP A 149 11.19 -8.31 3.02
N THR A 150 10.07 -9.00 2.78
CA THR A 150 8.90 -8.41 2.11
C THR A 150 8.24 -7.33 2.97
N LEU A 151 8.26 -7.50 4.29
CA LEU A 151 7.71 -6.54 5.25
C LEU A 151 8.58 -5.30 5.35
N SER A 152 9.91 -5.46 5.28
CA SER A 152 10.84 -4.34 5.18
C SER A 152 10.56 -3.50 3.93
N VAL A 153 10.34 -4.15 2.77
CA VAL A 153 9.95 -3.46 1.52
C VAL A 153 8.63 -2.72 1.71
N GLU A 154 7.63 -3.40 2.30
CA GLU A 154 6.31 -2.82 2.56
C GLU A 154 6.38 -1.61 3.51
N LEU A 155 7.17 -1.69 4.59
CA LEU A 155 7.39 -0.59 5.54
C LEU A 155 8.04 0.62 4.86
N LEU A 156 9.06 0.40 4.03
CA LEU A 156 9.72 1.47 3.28
C LEU A 156 8.76 2.13 2.29
N PHE A 157 7.92 1.35 1.61
CA PHE A 157 6.83 1.90 0.79
C PHE A 157 5.88 2.78 1.63
N TYR A 158 5.50 2.35 2.84
CA TYR A 158 4.62 3.14 3.69
C TYR A 158 5.24 4.48 4.08
N VAL A 159 6.53 4.48 4.43
CA VAL A 159 7.29 5.69 4.75
C VAL A 159 7.35 6.60 3.53
N LEU A 160 7.73 6.07 2.37
CA LEU A 160 7.82 6.83 1.12
C LEU A 160 6.47 7.46 0.74
N PHE A 161 5.38 6.68 0.78
CA PHE A 161 4.03 7.15 0.48
C PHE A 161 3.57 8.21 1.50
N ALA A 162 3.87 8.01 2.79
CA ALA A 162 3.55 8.97 3.83
C ALA A 162 4.26 10.31 3.62
N LEU A 163 5.55 10.30 3.31
CA LEU A 163 6.36 11.51 3.12
C LEU A 163 6.00 12.27 1.83
N VAL A 164 5.78 11.56 0.73
CA VAL A 164 5.54 12.20 -0.57
C VAL A 164 4.08 12.63 -0.73
N VAL A 165 3.13 11.79 -0.29
CA VAL A 165 1.70 11.99 -0.55
C VAL A 165 0.97 12.47 0.70
N VAL A 166 1.04 11.73 1.81
CA VAL A 166 0.21 12.01 3.00
C VAL A 166 0.61 13.32 3.69
N ALA A 167 1.91 13.60 3.81
CA ALA A 167 2.43 14.80 4.45
C ALA A 167 1.96 16.11 3.80
N ARG A 168 1.70 16.09 2.49
CA ARG A 168 1.21 17.26 1.74
C ARG A 168 -0.32 17.27 1.63
N GLY A 169 -1.00 16.20 2.06
CA GLY A 169 -2.42 15.97 1.86
C GLY A 169 -2.70 15.14 0.60
N VAL A 170 -3.52 14.09 0.75
CA VAL A 170 -3.80 13.13 -0.32
C VAL A 170 -4.76 13.72 -1.35
N THR A 171 -4.32 13.82 -2.60
CA THR A 171 -5.15 14.21 -3.75
C THR A 171 -4.88 13.29 -4.93
N VAL A 172 -5.85 13.10 -5.83
CA VAL A 172 -5.70 12.23 -7.01
C VAL A 172 -4.48 12.64 -7.84
N ARG A 173 -4.29 13.94 -8.09
CA ARG A 173 -3.14 14.46 -8.85
C ARG A 173 -1.80 14.09 -8.20
N ARG A 174 -1.67 14.20 -6.87
CA ARG A 174 -0.43 13.87 -6.16
C ARG A 174 -0.17 12.36 -6.16
N VAL A 175 -1.20 11.55 -6.00
CA VAL A 175 -1.09 10.09 -6.06
C VAL A 175 -0.66 9.64 -7.47
N VAL A 176 -1.26 10.20 -8.52
CA VAL A 176 -0.87 9.91 -9.91
C VAL A 176 0.56 10.37 -10.20
N ALA A 177 0.94 11.58 -9.76
CA ALA A 177 2.31 12.06 -9.90
C ALA A 177 3.31 11.16 -9.14
N PHE A 178 2.95 10.70 -7.95
CA PHE A 178 3.73 9.74 -7.18
C PHE A 178 3.93 8.43 -7.96
N CYS A 179 2.85 7.86 -8.54
CA CYS A 179 2.96 6.67 -9.39
C CYS A 179 3.94 6.89 -10.56
N ALA A 180 3.81 7.98 -11.29
CA ALA A 180 4.68 8.27 -12.43
C ALA A 180 6.15 8.44 -12.02
N LEU A 181 6.41 9.25 -10.99
CA LEU A 181 7.77 9.49 -10.49
C LEU A 181 8.41 8.23 -9.92
N TRP A 182 7.63 7.43 -9.18
CA TRP A 182 8.14 6.20 -8.58
C TRP A 182 8.38 5.11 -9.62
N THR A 183 7.55 5.00 -10.67
CA THR A 183 7.83 4.13 -11.82
C THR A 183 9.17 4.51 -12.44
N LEU A 184 9.37 5.78 -12.79
CA LEU A 184 10.63 6.26 -13.40
C LEU A 184 11.83 6.00 -12.49
N ALA A 185 11.72 6.32 -11.20
CA ALA A 185 12.78 6.06 -10.23
C ALA A 185 13.10 4.57 -10.12
N SER A 186 12.09 3.70 -10.08
CA SER A 186 12.26 2.24 -9.98
C SER A 186 12.89 1.62 -11.23
N LEU A 187 12.69 2.22 -12.40
CA LEU A 187 13.33 1.81 -13.66
C LEU A 187 14.78 2.29 -13.74
N ALA A 188 15.08 3.46 -13.19
CA ALA A 188 16.44 4.00 -13.11
C ALA A 188 17.28 3.40 -11.96
N ALA A 189 16.64 2.76 -10.97
CA ALA A 189 17.31 2.21 -9.78
C ALA A 189 18.51 1.29 -10.08
N PRO A 190 18.46 0.39 -11.09
CA PRO A 190 19.61 -0.45 -11.43
C PRO A 190 20.86 0.35 -11.84
N TRP A 191 20.68 1.55 -12.41
CA TRP A 191 21.81 2.40 -12.83
C TRP A 191 22.58 2.99 -11.65
N ALA A 192 21.98 3.06 -10.46
CA ALA A 192 22.65 3.51 -9.25
C ALA A 192 23.61 2.44 -8.66
N ASN A 193 23.52 1.19 -9.11
CA ASN A 193 24.30 0.04 -8.63
C ASN A 193 24.43 -0.03 -7.09
N ASN A 194 23.36 0.30 -6.37
CA ASN A 194 23.36 0.39 -4.91
C ASN A 194 22.16 -0.38 -4.34
N ALA A 195 22.45 -1.40 -3.53
CA ALA A 195 21.43 -2.28 -2.95
C ALA A 195 20.43 -1.54 -2.05
N ALA A 196 20.88 -0.54 -1.28
CA ALA A 196 20.00 0.25 -0.42
C ALA A 196 19.04 1.13 -1.24
N VAL A 197 19.51 1.71 -2.35
CA VAL A 197 18.65 2.46 -3.29
C VAL A 197 17.61 1.55 -3.91
N SER A 198 18.02 0.38 -4.40
CA SER A 198 17.11 -0.62 -4.96
C SER A 198 16.08 -1.07 -3.93
N MET A 199 16.49 -1.33 -2.68
CA MET A 199 15.60 -1.71 -1.58
C MET A 199 14.59 -0.59 -1.27
N PHE A 200 15.07 0.65 -1.13
CA PHE A 200 14.24 1.82 -0.83
C PHE A 200 13.20 2.11 -1.91
N LEU A 201 13.56 1.88 -3.18
CA LEU A 201 12.66 2.07 -4.32
C LEU A 201 11.75 0.86 -4.58
N GLY A 202 11.72 -0.13 -3.69
CA GLY A 202 10.77 -1.24 -3.72
C GLY A 202 11.34 -2.58 -4.19
N ARG A 203 12.68 -2.76 -4.18
CA ARG A 203 13.42 -3.99 -4.50
C ARG A 203 12.96 -4.70 -5.78
N GLY A 204 12.61 -3.94 -6.81
CA GLY A 204 12.12 -4.50 -8.07
C GLY A 204 10.61 -4.74 -8.16
N TYR A 205 9.85 -4.53 -7.08
CA TYR A 205 8.41 -4.81 -6.95
C TYR A 205 7.49 -3.58 -6.99
N ALA A 206 8.03 -2.38 -7.21
CA ALA A 206 7.28 -1.13 -7.20
C ALA A 206 6.04 -1.14 -8.11
N GLN A 207 6.12 -1.80 -9.27
CA GLN A 207 5.03 -1.93 -10.25
C GLN A 207 3.77 -2.54 -9.64
N TYR A 208 3.88 -3.49 -8.71
CA TYR A 208 2.73 -4.10 -8.06
C TYR A 208 2.05 -3.11 -7.11
N PHE A 209 2.81 -2.38 -6.30
CA PHE A 209 2.25 -1.33 -5.44
C PHE A 209 1.57 -0.22 -6.26
N ILE A 210 2.20 0.21 -7.35
CA ILE A 210 1.71 1.27 -8.23
C ILE A 210 0.40 0.85 -8.92
N ALA A 211 0.34 -0.37 -9.45
CA ALA A 211 -0.90 -0.93 -9.99
C ALA A 211 -2.00 -1.00 -8.92
N GLY A 212 -1.66 -1.42 -7.69
CA GLY A 212 -2.59 -1.46 -6.57
C GLY A 212 -3.19 -0.07 -6.25
N ILE A 213 -2.35 0.96 -6.21
CA ILE A 213 -2.76 2.35 -6.04
C ILE A 213 -3.73 2.77 -7.16
N ALA A 214 -3.39 2.49 -8.42
CA ALA A 214 -4.23 2.81 -9.56
C ALA A 214 -5.59 2.11 -9.49
N PHE A 215 -5.62 0.82 -9.13
CA PHE A 215 -6.86 0.07 -8.91
C PHE A 215 -7.73 0.68 -7.80
N TYR A 216 -7.14 1.21 -6.73
CA TYR A 216 -7.92 1.92 -5.72
C TYR A 216 -8.50 3.24 -6.24
N LEU A 217 -7.73 4.00 -7.03
CA LEU A 217 -8.23 5.23 -7.65
C LEU A 217 -9.39 4.92 -8.60
N MET A 218 -9.30 3.85 -9.39
CA MET A 218 -10.39 3.36 -10.24
C MET A 218 -11.63 2.99 -9.40
N TYR A 219 -11.41 2.26 -8.30
CA TYR A 219 -12.48 1.87 -7.37
C TYR A 219 -13.22 3.05 -6.76
N ARG A 220 -12.49 4.12 -6.39
CA ARG A 220 -13.08 5.27 -5.69
C ARG A 220 -13.65 6.33 -6.62
N PHE A 221 -12.93 6.65 -7.70
CA PHE A 221 -13.21 7.79 -8.58
C PHE A 221 -13.65 7.40 -9.98
N GLY A 222 -13.70 6.10 -10.29
CA GLY A 222 -14.00 5.59 -11.62
C GLY A 222 -12.75 5.36 -12.47
N ALA A 223 -12.85 4.42 -13.40
CA ALA A 223 -11.78 4.13 -14.36
C ALA A 223 -11.70 5.20 -15.44
N ASN A 224 -10.48 5.49 -15.91
CA ASN A 224 -10.21 6.37 -17.04
C ASN A 224 -8.95 5.89 -17.79
N ALA A 225 -8.71 6.44 -18.98
CA ALA A 225 -7.59 6.02 -19.84
C ALA A 225 -6.21 6.17 -19.17
N LEU A 226 -6.01 7.20 -18.34
CA LEU A 226 -4.75 7.41 -17.63
C LEU A 226 -4.51 6.32 -16.58
N LEU A 227 -5.52 5.97 -15.78
CA LEU A 227 -5.40 4.91 -14.77
C LEU A 227 -5.19 3.54 -15.42
N TRP A 228 -5.86 3.26 -16.55
CA TRP A 228 -5.59 2.07 -17.35
C TRP A 228 -4.18 2.07 -17.95
N GLY A 229 -3.67 3.22 -18.38
CA GLY A 229 -2.28 3.37 -18.81
C GLY A 229 -1.28 3.04 -17.71
N ILE A 230 -1.54 3.48 -16.46
CA ILE A 230 -0.69 3.15 -15.30
C ILE A 230 -0.75 1.64 -15.00
N VAL A 231 -1.94 1.04 -15.01
CA VAL A 231 -2.12 -0.40 -14.78
C VAL A 231 -1.44 -1.22 -15.89
N GLY A 232 -1.66 -0.87 -17.15
CA GLY A 232 -1.07 -1.54 -18.31
C GLY A 232 0.45 -1.42 -18.33
N GLY A 233 0.99 -0.23 -18.08
CA GLY A 233 2.43 -0.02 -17.94
C GLY A 233 3.03 -0.82 -16.79
N SER A 234 2.36 -0.84 -15.64
CA SER A 234 2.80 -1.65 -14.48
C SER A 234 2.77 -3.14 -14.77
N TRP A 235 1.75 -3.63 -15.51
CA TRP A 235 1.67 -5.02 -15.95
C TRP A 235 2.79 -5.38 -16.93
N ILE A 236 3.08 -4.54 -17.92
CA ILE A 236 4.20 -4.76 -18.85
C ILE A 236 5.54 -4.83 -18.09
N ILE A 237 5.76 -3.93 -17.13
CA ILE A 237 6.96 -3.95 -16.29
C ILE A 237 7.01 -5.20 -15.41
N ALA A 238 5.88 -5.66 -14.86
CA ALA A 238 5.81 -6.89 -14.09
C ALA A 238 6.20 -8.11 -14.93
N ILE A 239 5.60 -8.26 -16.12
CA ILE A 239 5.90 -9.36 -17.03
C ILE A 239 7.36 -9.31 -17.53
N SER A 240 7.92 -8.13 -17.78
CA SER A 240 9.31 -8.02 -18.24
C SER A 240 10.32 -8.38 -17.16
N ARG A 241 10.05 -7.99 -15.90
CA ARG A 241 10.91 -8.32 -14.75
C ARG A 241 10.81 -9.77 -14.31
N LEU A 242 9.72 -10.44 -14.64
CA LEU A 242 9.47 -11.83 -14.28
C LEU A 242 10.57 -12.78 -14.77
N TRP A 243 11.21 -12.50 -15.92
CA TRP A 243 12.36 -13.26 -16.41
C TRP A 243 13.50 -13.34 -15.39
N GLY A 244 13.91 -12.20 -14.83
CA GLY A 244 14.99 -12.17 -13.84
C GLY A 244 14.61 -12.86 -12.53
N GLU A 245 13.34 -12.83 -12.14
CA GLU A 245 12.84 -13.53 -10.95
C GLU A 245 12.84 -15.05 -11.16
N ILE A 246 12.41 -15.52 -12.33
CA ILE A 246 12.44 -16.94 -12.69
C ILE A 246 13.87 -17.48 -12.71
N ASP A 247 14.81 -16.75 -13.32
CA ASP A 247 16.22 -17.14 -13.37
C ASP A 247 16.83 -17.23 -11.95
N THR A 248 16.31 -16.43 -11.01
CA THR A 248 16.75 -16.47 -9.60
C THR A 248 16.24 -17.70 -8.87
N TYR A 249 15.00 -18.12 -9.11
CA TYR A 249 14.39 -19.24 -8.40
C TYR A 249 14.65 -20.61 -9.04
N ASP A 250 14.92 -20.67 -10.36
CA ASP A 250 15.21 -21.89 -11.15
C ASP A 250 14.17 -23.03 -11.02
N THR A 251 12.99 -22.74 -10.46
CA THR A 251 11.97 -23.75 -10.13
C THR A 251 10.68 -23.60 -10.96
N SER A 252 10.53 -22.54 -11.75
CA SER A 252 9.26 -22.19 -12.40
C SER A 252 9.45 -21.74 -13.85
N SER A 253 8.58 -22.17 -14.76
CA SER A 253 8.60 -21.69 -16.14
C SER A 253 7.92 -20.32 -16.31
N PHE A 254 8.37 -19.55 -17.30
CA PHE A 254 7.84 -18.20 -17.57
C PHE A 254 6.35 -18.14 -17.88
N LEU A 255 5.87 -18.97 -18.80
CA LEU A 255 4.52 -18.82 -19.32
C LEU A 255 3.44 -19.03 -18.23
N PRO A 256 3.51 -20.06 -17.36
CA PRO A 256 2.55 -20.20 -16.26
C PRO A 256 2.66 -19.08 -15.21
N ALA A 257 3.87 -18.61 -14.92
CA ALA A 257 4.08 -17.49 -14.00
C ALA A 257 3.46 -16.19 -14.53
N ALA A 258 3.71 -15.87 -15.81
CA ALA A 258 3.12 -14.72 -16.50
C ALA A 258 1.58 -14.83 -16.55
N GLY A 259 1.06 -16.04 -16.73
CA GLY A 259 -0.37 -16.33 -16.62
C GLY A 259 -0.94 -15.99 -15.24
N CYS A 260 -0.28 -16.42 -14.17
CA CYS A 260 -0.68 -16.12 -12.79
C CYS A 260 -0.67 -14.61 -12.49
N VAL A 261 0.41 -13.90 -12.85
CA VAL A 261 0.50 -12.45 -12.71
C VAL A 261 -0.63 -11.74 -13.46
N THR A 262 -0.90 -12.18 -14.69
CA THR A 262 -2.00 -11.62 -15.49
C THR A 262 -3.35 -11.85 -14.82
N VAL A 263 -3.60 -13.04 -14.28
CA VAL A 263 -4.80 -13.35 -13.51
C VAL A 263 -4.93 -12.43 -12.29
N PHE A 264 -3.84 -12.15 -11.56
CA PHE A 264 -3.87 -11.22 -10.42
C PHE A 264 -4.31 -9.81 -10.84
N PHE A 265 -3.75 -9.28 -11.94
CA PHE A 265 -4.15 -7.98 -12.48
C PHE A 265 -5.61 -7.97 -12.94
N VAL A 266 -6.07 -9.03 -13.61
CA VAL A 266 -7.47 -9.15 -14.06
C VAL A 266 -8.43 -9.20 -12.87
N VAL A 267 -8.13 -10.01 -11.84
CA VAL A 267 -8.94 -10.11 -10.62
C VAL A 267 -9.02 -8.75 -9.92
N MET A 268 -7.89 -8.05 -9.78
CA MET A 268 -7.86 -6.71 -9.19
C MET A 268 -8.61 -5.68 -10.04
N ALA A 269 -8.56 -5.78 -11.37
CA ALA A 269 -9.36 -4.94 -12.26
C ALA A 269 -10.87 -5.19 -12.09
N VAL A 270 -11.30 -6.44 -11.95
CA VAL A 270 -12.70 -6.80 -11.69
C VAL A 270 -13.18 -6.21 -10.35
N ILE A 271 -12.35 -6.29 -9.31
CA ILE A 271 -12.63 -5.68 -7.99
C ILE A 271 -12.69 -4.16 -8.10
N ALA A 272 -11.72 -3.54 -8.77
CA ALA A 272 -11.63 -2.10 -8.95
C ALA A 272 -12.84 -1.52 -9.70
N ASN A 273 -13.46 -2.28 -10.60
CA ASN A 273 -14.66 -1.87 -11.30
C ASN A 273 -15.97 -2.21 -10.53
N GLY A 274 -15.87 -2.63 -9.27
CA GLY A 274 -17.02 -2.82 -8.39
C GLY A 274 -17.85 -4.07 -8.67
N LYS A 275 -17.36 -4.99 -9.50
CA LYS A 275 -18.08 -6.23 -9.82
C LYS A 275 -18.07 -7.25 -8.68
N ALA A 276 -17.22 -7.04 -7.68
CA ALA A 276 -17.03 -7.93 -6.54
C ALA A 276 -17.76 -7.46 -5.26
N ASP A 277 -18.44 -6.31 -5.28
CA ASP A 277 -19.04 -5.68 -4.09
C ASP A 277 -20.18 -6.52 -3.46
N ARG A 278 -20.75 -7.46 -4.21
CA ARG A 278 -21.83 -8.34 -3.74
C ARG A 278 -21.34 -9.46 -2.81
N VAL A 279 -20.03 -9.72 -2.76
CA VAL A 279 -19.47 -10.80 -1.94
C VAL A 279 -19.26 -10.32 -0.50
N ARG A 280 -20.10 -10.78 0.42
CA ARG A 280 -20.10 -10.36 1.85
C ARG A 280 -19.93 -11.52 2.84
N TRP A 281 -19.19 -12.55 2.47
CA TRP A 281 -19.06 -13.75 3.31
C TRP A 281 -18.27 -13.48 4.60
N ARG A 282 -18.90 -13.72 5.76
CA ARG A 282 -18.33 -13.35 7.07
C ARG A 282 -17.01 -14.08 7.39
N TRP A 283 -16.84 -15.31 6.89
CA TRP A 283 -15.63 -16.10 7.14
C TRP A 283 -14.36 -15.50 6.52
N LEU A 284 -14.51 -14.78 5.40
CA LEU A 284 -13.39 -14.10 4.73
C LEU A 284 -12.80 -12.96 5.59
N THR A 285 -13.60 -12.37 6.48
CA THR A 285 -13.11 -11.39 7.46
C THR A 285 -12.13 -12.04 8.46
N THR A 286 -12.44 -13.27 8.87
CA THR A 286 -11.56 -14.10 9.71
C THR A 286 -10.35 -14.56 8.90
N ALA A 287 -10.53 -14.95 7.64
CA ALA A 287 -9.45 -15.34 6.73
C ALA A 287 -8.36 -14.25 6.63
N GLY A 288 -8.74 -12.99 6.35
CA GLY A 288 -7.77 -11.88 6.29
C GLY A 288 -7.16 -11.50 7.63
N ALA A 289 -7.79 -11.89 8.75
CA ALA A 289 -7.22 -11.70 10.07
C ALA A 289 -6.11 -12.73 10.36
N LEU A 290 -6.24 -13.95 9.82
CA LEU A 290 -5.27 -15.03 9.97
C LEU A 290 -4.05 -14.89 9.05
N THR A 291 -4.24 -14.28 7.88
CA THR A 291 -3.19 -14.13 6.86
C THR A 291 -1.88 -13.62 7.44
N TYR A 292 -1.93 -12.54 8.24
CA TYR A 292 -0.71 -11.88 8.68
C TYR A 292 0.09 -12.72 9.68
N PRO A 293 -0.48 -13.22 10.80
CA PRO A 293 0.25 -14.15 11.67
C PRO A 293 0.70 -15.44 10.98
N LEU A 294 -0.11 -15.99 10.06
CA LEU A 294 0.28 -17.17 9.28
C LEU A 294 1.53 -16.89 8.45
N TYR A 295 1.52 -15.78 7.70
CA TYR A 295 2.66 -15.35 6.88
C TYR A 295 3.93 -15.15 7.72
N LEU A 296 3.80 -14.66 8.95
CA LEU A 296 4.96 -14.40 9.81
C LEU A 296 5.63 -15.65 10.41
N LEU A 297 4.90 -16.75 10.52
CA LEU A 297 5.31 -17.92 11.32
C LEU A 297 5.58 -19.16 10.46
N HIS A 298 5.22 -19.14 9.17
CA HIS A 298 5.07 -20.38 8.41
C HIS A 298 6.37 -21.12 8.07
N ALA A 299 7.41 -20.44 7.58
CA ALA A 299 8.53 -21.13 6.94
C ALA A 299 9.41 -21.85 7.97
N GLN A 300 10.14 -21.09 8.81
CA GLN A 300 11.11 -21.69 9.74
C GLN A 300 10.47 -22.64 10.75
N ILE A 301 9.32 -22.25 11.34
CA ILE A 301 8.61 -23.12 12.29
C ILE A 301 8.04 -24.34 11.57
N GLY A 302 7.41 -24.15 10.40
CA GLY A 302 6.82 -25.26 9.63
C GLY A 302 7.85 -26.27 9.17
N LEU A 303 9.00 -25.81 8.66
CA LEU A 303 10.10 -26.67 8.23
C LEU A 303 10.73 -27.40 9.42
N THR A 304 10.88 -26.75 10.57
CA THR A 304 11.38 -27.39 11.80
C THR A 304 10.45 -28.51 12.25
N VAL A 305 9.13 -28.28 12.23
CA VAL A 305 8.12 -29.29 12.55
C VAL A 305 8.20 -30.46 11.58
N ILE A 306 8.26 -30.20 10.27
CA ILE A 306 8.40 -31.25 9.25
C ILE A 306 9.65 -32.08 9.50
N ALA A 307 10.79 -31.43 9.70
CA ALA A 307 12.05 -32.12 9.87
C ALA A 307 12.11 -32.97 11.16
N ALA A 308 11.47 -32.53 12.23
CA ALA A 308 11.36 -33.28 13.47
C ALA A 308 10.35 -34.44 13.37
N ALA A 309 9.24 -34.26 12.67
CA ALA A 309 8.11 -35.19 12.65
C ALA A 309 8.11 -36.16 11.45
N ARG A 310 8.91 -35.93 10.39
CA ARG A 310 8.99 -36.80 9.21
C ARG A 310 9.25 -38.28 9.50
N PRO A 311 9.99 -38.71 10.57
CA PRO A 311 10.18 -40.13 10.82
C PRO A 311 8.91 -40.84 11.34
N TYR A 312 7.92 -40.08 11.81
CA TYR A 312 6.76 -40.61 12.54
C TYR A 312 5.45 -40.55 11.75
N LEU A 313 5.37 -39.74 10.69
CA LEU A 313 4.15 -39.50 9.93
C LEU A 313 4.37 -39.61 8.42
N PRO A 314 3.39 -40.14 7.65
CA PRO A 314 3.47 -40.12 6.20
C PRO A 314 3.39 -38.69 5.66
N ALA A 315 4.06 -38.44 4.52
CA ALA A 315 4.33 -37.09 4.00
C ALA A 315 3.08 -36.20 3.86
N TRP A 316 1.99 -36.74 3.29
CA TRP A 316 0.72 -36.02 3.14
C TRP A 316 0.07 -35.66 4.48
N ALA A 317 0.07 -36.60 5.44
CA ALA A 317 -0.49 -36.33 6.77
C ALA A 317 0.35 -35.29 7.51
N LEU A 318 1.68 -35.36 7.39
CA LEU A 318 2.60 -34.39 7.98
C LEU A 318 2.42 -32.99 7.40
N LEU A 319 2.33 -32.86 6.07
CA LEU A 319 2.09 -31.58 5.40
C LEU A 319 0.75 -30.98 5.85
N GLY A 320 -0.33 -31.77 5.81
CA GLY A 320 -1.66 -31.34 6.24
C GLY A 320 -1.70 -30.93 7.71
N ALA A 321 -1.10 -31.73 8.60
CA ALA A 321 -1.01 -31.42 10.03
C ALA A 321 -0.18 -30.16 10.29
N THR A 322 0.92 -29.94 9.55
CA THR A 322 1.75 -28.74 9.68
C THR A 322 0.98 -27.50 9.26
N ILE A 323 0.31 -27.52 8.11
CA ILE A 323 -0.52 -26.38 7.65
C ILE A 323 -1.67 -26.10 8.63
N ALA A 324 -2.37 -27.13 9.10
CA ALA A 324 -3.44 -26.99 10.08
C ALA A 324 -2.92 -26.42 11.43
N GLY A 325 -1.76 -26.90 11.89
CA GLY A 325 -1.09 -26.41 13.09
C GLY A 325 -0.67 -24.94 12.96
N LEU A 326 -0.10 -24.55 11.81
CA LEU A 326 0.25 -23.16 11.52
C LEU A 326 -0.98 -22.25 11.46
N LEU A 327 -2.09 -22.69 10.86
CA LEU A 327 -3.35 -21.95 10.85
C LEU A 327 -3.93 -21.78 12.26
N LEU A 328 -3.87 -22.83 13.08
CA LEU A 328 -4.29 -22.77 14.48
C LEU A 328 -3.39 -21.80 15.27
N LEU A 329 -2.07 -21.89 15.12
CA LEU A 329 -1.12 -20.99 15.75
C LEU A 329 -1.38 -19.54 15.33
N ALA A 330 -1.59 -19.28 14.04
CA ALA A 330 -1.94 -17.96 13.52
C ALA A 330 -3.23 -17.42 14.16
N TYR A 331 -4.25 -18.28 14.36
CA TYR A 331 -5.48 -17.91 15.05
C TYR A 331 -5.25 -17.55 16.51
N LEU A 332 -4.44 -18.34 17.22
CA LEU A 332 -4.10 -18.08 18.62
C LEU A 332 -3.32 -16.77 18.76
N VAL A 333 -2.31 -16.53 17.90
CA VAL A 333 -1.54 -15.28 17.90
C VAL A 333 -2.43 -14.09 17.60
N HIS A 334 -3.31 -14.19 16.61
CA HIS A 334 -4.27 -13.13 16.29
C HIS A 334 -5.14 -12.77 17.51
N ARG A 335 -5.70 -13.79 18.19
CA ARG A 335 -6.64 -13.59 19.29
C ARG A 335 -5.95 -13.14 20.58
N LEU A 336 -4.84 -13.77 20.94
CA LEU A 336 -4.20 -13.65 22.25
C LEU A 336 -3.10 -12.59 22.28
N VAL A 337 -2.48 -12.28 21.14
CA VAL A 337 -1.35 -11.34 21.06
C VAL A 337 -1.74 -10.11 20.27
N GLU A 338 -2.07 -10.28 18.98
CA GLU A 338 -2.28 -9.16 18.06
C GLU A 338 -3.41 -8.24 18.53
N ARG A 339 -4.62 -8.77 18.77
CA ARG A 339 -5.78 -7.96 19.20
C ARG A 339 -5.54 -7.17 20.49
N PRO A 340 -5.12 -7.78 21.61
CA PRO A 340 -4.93 -7.03 22.85
C PRO A 340 -3.76 -6.05 22.76
N ALA A 341 -2.63 -6.44 22.16
CA ALA A 341 -1.48 -5.56 22.01
C ALA A 341 -1.78 -4.38 21.07
N ALA A 342 -2.46 -4.61 19.94
CA ALA A 342 -2.88 -3.56 19.02
C ALA A 342 -3.78 -2.52 19.71
N LYS A 343 -4.74 -2.96 20.53
CA LYS A 343 -5.62 -2.04 21.29
C LYS A 343 -4.85 -1.20 22.31
N ARG A 344 -3.84 -1.77 22.98
CA ARG A 344 -2.98 -1.06 23.94
C ARG A 344 -2.05 -0.08 23.23
N LEU A 345 -1.35 -0.55 22.20
CA LEU A 345 -0.40 0.23 21.41
C LEU A 345 -1.08 1.42 20.73
N ARG A 346 -2.26 1.21 20.12
CA ARG A 346 -3.04 2.30 19.51
C ARG A 346 -3.37 3.41 20.51
N ARG A 347 -3.84 3.03 21.71
CA ARG A 347 -4.17 4.01 22.76
C ARG A 347 -2.93 4.73 23.30
N ALA A 348 -1.78 4.06 23.38
CA ALA A 348 -0.54 4.70 23.78
C ALA A 348 -0.07 5.72 22.73
N LEU A 349 0.06 5.29 21.48
CA LEU A 349 0.57 6.16 20.41
C LEU A 349 -0.32 7.36 20.12
N LEU A 350 -1.65 7.19 20.11
CA LEU A 350 -2.56 8.33 19.91
C LEU A 350 -2.45 9.36 21.04
N ARG A 351 -2.37 8.91 22.32
CA ARG A 351 -2.14 9.82 23.44
C ARG A 351 -0.82 10.57 23.33
N SER A 352 0.24 9.91 22.87
CA SER A 352 1.53 10.56 22.62
C SER A 352 1.45 11.61 21.51
N LEU A 353 0.73 11.32 20.42
CA LEU A 353 0.50 12.31 19.36
C LEU A 353 -0.31 13.51 19.87
N ASP A 354 -1.34 13.27 20.66
CA ASP A 354 -2.17 14.33 21.25
C ASP A 354 -1.36 15.19 22.23
N SER A 355 -0.46 14.60 23.01
CA SER A 355 0.44 15.37 23.90
C SER A 355 1.44 16.23 23.13
N ILE A 356 1.98 15.74 22.01
CA ILE A 356 2.89 16.53 21.16
C ILE A 356 2.12 17.71 20.54
N ARG A 357 0.94 17.46 19.99
CA ARG A 357 0.07 18.49 19.42
C ARG A 357 -0.32 19.55 20.47
N ALA A 358 -0.60 19.14 21.70
CA ALA A 358 -0.91 20.05 22.79
C ALA A 358 0.30 20.92 23.18
N ALA A 359 1.51 20.35 23.19
CA ALA A 359 2.75 21.08 23.43
C ALA A 359 3.03 22.11 22.32
N ASP A 360 2.89 21.71 21.05
CA ASP A 360 3.03 22.61 19.90
C ASP A 360 2.01 23.77 19.96
N ALA A 361 0.76 23.48 20.32
CA ALA A 361 -0.28 24.50 20.48
C ALA A 361 0.00 25.48 21.63
N ALA A 362 0.59 24.99 22.74
CA ALA A 362 1.01 25.83 23.86
C ALA A 362 2.19 26.75 23.48
N LEU A 363 3.16 26.23 22.71
CA LEU A 363 4.31 26.97 22.21
C LEU A 363 3.94 27.99 21.12
N ALA A 364 2.90 27.71 20.33
CA ALA A 364 2.42 28.64 19.31
C ALA A 364 1.90 29.96 19.89
N GLY A 365 1.54 29.98 21.19
CA GLY A 365 1.12 31.17 21.93
C GLY A 365 -0.11 31.88 21.36
N PRO A 366 -0.76 32.78 22.12
CA PRO A 366 -1.82 33.63 21.59
C PRO A 366 -1.21 34.78 20.75
N ALA A 367 -0.61 34.49 19.60
CA ALA A 367 -0.13 35.53 18.68
C ALA A 367 -1.21 35.87 17.64
N ALA A 368 -1.67 37.13 17.68
CA ALA A 368 -2.58 37.81 16.75
C ALA A 368 -4.10 37.56 16.88
N ARG A 369 -4.67 37.75 18.08
CA ARG A 369 -5.89 38.58 18.15
C ARG A 369 -5.42 40.02 18.29
N VAL A 370 -5.27 40.72 17.17
CA VAL A 370 -5.31 42.19 17.21
C VAL A 370 -6.66 42.53 17.84
N PRO A 371 -6.71 43.22 19.00
CA PRO A 371 -7.98 43.74 19.48
C PRO A 371 -8.45 44.70 18.40
N THR A 372 -9.54 44.37 17.71
CA THR A 372 -10.30 45.40 17.02
C THR A 372 -10.53 46.51 18.05
N PRO A 373 -10.12 47.76 17.81
CA PRO A 373 -10.52 48.86 18.66
C PRO A 373 -12.03 48.79 18.73
N ARG A 374 -12.55 48.63 19.96
CA ARG A 374 -13.98 48.69 20.24
C ARG A 374 -14.47 49.97 19.59
N ALA A 375 -15.33 49.84 18.58
CA ALA A 375 -15.96 51.00 17.97
C ALA A 375 -16.53 51.84 19.10
N ALA A 376 -16.08 53.10 19.20
CA ALA A 376 -16.59 54.03 20.17
C ALA A 376 -18.11 54.05 20.03
N GLU A 377 -18.80 53.86 21.15
CA GLU A 377 -20.24 54.08 21.26
C GLU A 377 -20.56 55.44 20.64
N PRO A 378 -21.51 55.54 19.69
CA PRO A 378 -21.93 56.84 19.19
C PRO A 378 -22.52 57.63 20.36
N ALA A 379 -21.96 58.80 20.63
CA ALA A 379 -22.47 59.74 21.61
C ALA A 379 -23.97 60.03 21.35
N PRO A 380 -24.78 60.25 22.39
CA PRO A 380 -26.20 60.51 22.21
C PRO A 380 -26.40 61.77 21.37
N VAL A 381 -27.06 61.61 20.22
CA VAL A 381 -27.47 62.72 19.37
C VAL A 381 -28.49 63.55 20.13
N ALA A 382 -28.11 64.78 20.49
CA ALA A 382 -29.05 65.77 20.98
C ALA A 382 -30.06 66.07 19.86
N VAL A 383 -31.33 65.74 20.09
CA VAL A 383 -32.44 66.09 19.20
C VAL A 383 -32.64 67.61 19.30
N ALA A 384 -32.09 68.35 18.35
CA ALA A 384 -32.48 69.73 18.11
C ALA A 384 -33.81 69.72 17.34
N VAL A 385 -34.87 70.20 17.99
CA VAL A 385 -36.18 70.45 17.37
C VAL A 385 -36.01 71.62 16.40
N ALA A 386 -36.17 71.36 15.10
CA ALA A 386 -36.25 72.39 14.07
C ALA A 386 -37.73 72.56 13.65
N GLU A 387 -38.19 73.80 13.66
CA GLU A 387 -39.54 74.22 13.21
C GLU A 387 -39.80 73.90 11.73
N PRO A 388 -41.07 73.71 11.32
CA PRO A 388 -41.42 73.33 9.96
C PRO A 388 -41.43 74.54 9.01
N ALA A 389 -40.78 74.40 7.85
CA ALA A 389 -40.89 75.31 6.72
C ALA A 389 -41.82 74.72 5.61
N PRO A 390 -42.47 75.55 4.79
CA PRO A 390 -43.70 75.20 4.07
C PRO A 390 -43.48 74.44 2.75
N VAL A 391 -44.51 73.70 2.37
CA VAL A 391 -44.63 72.85 1.16
C VAL A 391 -44.77 73.70 -0.11
N THR A 392 -43.99 73.39 -1.15
CA THR A 392 -44.24 73.81 -2.54
C THR A 392 -44.15 72.61 -3.50
N ALA A 393 -45.02 72.63 -4.51
CA ALA A 393 -45.44 71.54 -5.40
C ALA A 393 -44.45 71.22 -6.55
N PRO A 394 -44.62 70.07 -7.26
CA PRO A 394 -43.61 69.53 -8.19
C PRO A 394 -43.82 69.95 -9.66
N ALA A 395 -42.75 69.90 -10.46
CA ALA A 395 -42.77 70.08 -11.92
C ALA A 395 -41.84 69.05 -12.62
N PRO A 396 -42.07 68.72 -13.91
CA PRO A 396 -42.18 67.33 -14.36
C PRO A 396 -41.00 66.78 -15.18
N ALA A 397 -41.13 65.49 -15.51
CA ALA A 397 -40.21 64.59 -16.21
C ALA A 397 -39.86 64.98 -17.67
N THR A 398 -38.68 64.53 -18.10
CA THR A 398 -38.29 64.40 -19.51
C THR A 398 -37.64 63.03 -19.76
N GLU A 399 -38.14 62.36 -20.79
CA GLU A 399 -37.73 61.05 -21.32
C GLU A 399 -36.94 61.25 -22.65
N PRO A 400 -36.50 60.21 -23.40
CA PRO A 400 -35.08 59.94 -23.67
C PRO A 400 -34.66 60.13 -25.14
N ALA A 401 -33.35 60.00 -25.44
CA ALA A 401 -32.83 59.98 -26.81
C ALA A 401 -32.11 58.65 -27.14
N LEU A 402 -32.65 57.94 -28.15
CA LEU A 402 -32.02 56.87 -28.94
C LEU A 402 -30.86 57.42 -29.77
N VAL A 403 -29.77 56.65 -29.99
CA VAL A 403 -29.07 56.53 -31.30
C VAL A 403 -28.35 55.17 -31.44
N THR A 404 -28.94 54.35 -32.32
CA THR A 404 -28.48 53.37 -33.34
C THR A 404 -27.15 52.59 -33.30
N ALA A 405 -27.30 51.37 -33.87
CA ALA A 405 -26.37 50.30 -34.18
C ALA A 405 -25.30 50.58 -35.26
N GLY A 406 -24.26 49.72 -35.27
CA GLY A 406 -23.33 49.53 -36.39
C GLY A 406 -22.33 48.40 -36.11
N GLU A 407 -22.48 47.28 -36.82
CA GLU A 407 -21.60 46.12 -36.91
C GLU A 407 -21.26 45.92 -38.42
N PRO A 408 -20.46 44.93 -38.86
CA PRO A 408 -19.01 44.71 -38.76
C PRO A 408 -18.32 44.64 -40.15
N ARG A 409 -16.98 44.54 -40.25
CA ARG A 409 -16.27 43.99 -41.45
C ARG A 409 -14.88 43.40 -41.17
N ASP A 410 -14.80 42.08 -41.34
CA ASP A 410 -13.85 41.18 -42.03
C ASP A 410 -12.45 41.61 -42.52
N GLY A 411 -11.55 40.60 -42.53
CA GLY A 411 -10.33 40.48 -43.36
C GLY A 411 -9.13 39.89 -42.57
N GLU A 412 -8.87 38.58 -42.50
CA GLU A 412 -8.38 37.59 -43.48
C GLU A 412 -6.83 37.59 -43.75
N VAL A 413 -6.28 36.37 -43.90
CA VAL A 413 -5.00 35.95 -44.55
C VAL A 413 -3.75 35.81 -43.63
N ALA A 414 -3.33 34.57 -43.25
CA ALA A 414 -2.37 33.61 -43.89
C ALA A 414 -0.88 34.04 -43.77
N ASP A 415 0.20 33.26 -43.73
CA ASP A 415 0.60 31.87 -44.03
C ASP A 415 2.10 31.72 -43.59
N ARG A 416 2.62 30.48 -43.52
CA ARG A 416 4.05 30.01 -43.44
C ARG A 416 4.71 30.03 -42.06
N GLY A 417 5.33 28.96 -41.54
CA GLY A 417 5.90 27.77 -42.16
C GLY A 417 7.44 27.85 -42.16
N ARG A 418 8.13 27.05 -41.32
CA ARG A 418 9.39 26.33 -41.66
C ARG A 418 9.94 25.45 -40.54
N GLU A 419 10.53 24.36 -41.02
CA GLU A 419 11.15 23.22 -40.36
C GLU A 419 12.57 23.50 -39.84
N GLY A 420 13.12 22.55 -39.05
CA GLY A 420 14.56 22.40 -38.82
C GLY A 420 14.88 21.65 -37.52
N LEU A 421 14.81 20.31 -37.48
CA LEU A 421 15.96 19.38 -37.58
C LEU A 421 17.14 19.68 -36.62
N TYR A 422 17.31 18.87 -35.58
CA TYR A 422 18.65 18.49 -35.11
C TYR A 422 18.70 17.04 -34.61
N ARG A 423 19.80 16.37 -35.00
CA ARG A 423 20.08 14.94 -34.96
C ARG A 423 20.55 14.44 -33.59
N SER A 424 20.18 13.19 -33.30
CA SER A 424 21.03 12.07 -32.86
C SER A 424 22.47 12.36 -32.38
N SER A 425 22.78 11.92 -31.17
CA SER A 425 24.06 11.24 -30.88
C SER A 425 23.87 10.23 -29.74
N ALA A 426 23.93 8.94 -30.08
CA ALA A 426 24.08 7.83 -29.16
C ALA A 426 25.33 7.05 -29.59
N ALA A 427 26.35 7.03 -28.72
CA ALA A 427 27.49 6.13 -28.79
C ALA A 427 28.23 6.13 -27.45
N ARG A 428 28.44 4.92 -26.89
CA ARG A 428 29.30 4.56 -25.73
C ARG A 428 28.68 4.98 -24.39
N MET A 429 28.43 4.12 -23.42
CA MET A 429 29.22 3.00 -22.88
C MET A 429 28.28 2.02 -22.17
#